data_AF-A0A0A9EKD8-F1
#
_entry.id   AF-A0A0A9EKD8-F1
#
_cell.length_a   1.000
_cell.length_b   1.000
_cell.length_c   1.000
_cell.angle_alpha   90.00
_cell.angle_beta   90.00
_cell.angle_gamma   90.00
#
_symmetry.space_group_name_H-M   'P 1'
#
loop_
_entity.id
_entity.type
_entity.pdbx_description
1 polymer ?
#
loop_
_entity_poly.entity_id
_entity_poly.type
_entity_poly.pdbx_seq_one_letter_code
_entity_poly.pdbx_strand_id
1 'polypeptide(L)'
;MANSEYGYVKREFEFDRRLPPSNWVVVRIDGCHFHRFSKIHAFEKPNDVNALRLMNACATAMLEKFPDIVFAYGVSDDYSFVFIEETEFYHRRER
;
A
#
# COMPACT_ATOMS: atom_id res chain seq x y z
N MET A 1 26.63 23.39 -12.82
CA MET A 1 25.38 22.60 -12.94
C MET A 1 24.28 23.55 -13.39
N ALA A 2 23.63 23.28 -14.53
CA ALA A 2 22.77 24.27 -15.21
C ALA A 2 21.41 24.56 -14.53
N ASN A 3 20.95 23.72 -13.61
CA ASN A 3 19.61 23.84 -12.99
C ASN A 3 19.64 24.17 -11.48
N SER A 4 20.78 24.63 -10.94
CA SER A 4 20.87 24.96 -9.51
C SER A 4 19.99 26.14 -9.10
N GLU A 5 19.71 27.06 -10.04
CA GLU A 5 18.82 28.21 -9.85
C GLU A 5 17.42 27.80 -9.38
N TYR A 6 16.88 26.69 -9.90
CA TYR A 6 15.56 26.19 -9.55
C TYR A 6 15.58 25.13 -8.43
N GLY A 7 16.75 24.80 -7.87
CA GLY A 7 16.86 23.74 -6.86
C GLY A 7 16.11 24.01 -5.55
N TYR A 8 15.73 25.27 -5.29
CA TYR A 8 14.97 25.65 -4.10
C TYR A 8 13.58 25.00 -4.07
N VAL A 9 12.94 24.76 -5.22
CA VAL A 9 11.59 24.16 -5.24
C VAL A 9 11.56 22.76 -4.60
N LYS A 10 12.63 21.99 -4.78
CA LYS A 10 12.74 20.66 -4.18
C LYS A 10 13.02 20.74 -2.68
N ARG A 11 13.89 21.67 -2.27
CA ARG A 11 14.33 21.78 -0.87
C ARG A 11 13.27 22.37 0.05
N GLU A 12 12.48 23.31 -0.46
CA GLU A 12 11.57 24.12 0.36
C GLU A 12 10.13 23.59 0.35
N PHE A 13 9.72 22.84 -0.68
CA PHE A 13 8.33 22.44 -0.87
C PHE A 13 8.08 20.93 -0.80
N GLU A 14 9.13 20.09 -0.81
CA GLU A 14 8.99 18.67 -0.46
C GLU A 14 9.04 18.50 1.05
N PHE A 15 8.04 17.82 1.62
CA PHE A 15 8.01 17.49 3.04
C PHE A 15 8.54 16.07 3.26
N ASP A 16 9.61 15.94 4.04
CA ASP A 16 10.13 14.64 4.46
C ASP A 16 9.28 14.10 5.63
N ARG A 17 8.25 13.33 5.29
CA ARG A 17 7.34 12.71 6.27
C ARG A 17 7.82 11.30 6.61
N ARG A 18 8.74 11.22 7.56
CA ARG A 18 9.20 9.93 8.09
C ARG A 18 8.32 9.50 9.26
N LEU A 19 7.92 8.24 9.22
CA LEU A 19 7.23 7.59 10.33
C LEU A 19 8.21 7.40 11.50
N PRO A 20 7.76 7.55 12.75
CA PRO A 20 8.62 7.40 13.93
C PRO A 20 9.26 6.01 13.95
N PRO A 21 10.53 5.89 14.39
CA PRO A 21 11.19 4.60 14.53
C PRO A 21 10.51 3.74 15.60
N SER A 22 10.81 2.45 15.64
CA SER A 22 10.29 1.50 16.64
C SER A 22 8.76 1.52 16.73
N ASN A 23 8.10 1.56 15.57
CA ASN A 23 6.66 1.50 15.44
C ASN A 23 6.27 0.60 14.28
N TRP A 24 5.26 -0.24 14.50
CA TRP A 24 4.63 -1.04 13.46
C TRP A 24 3.96 -0.14 12.43
N VAL A 25 4.24 -0.38 11.14
CA VAL A 25 3.61 0.34 10.04
C VAL A 25 2.58 -0.56 9.40
N VAL A 26 1.33 -0.07 9.33
CA VAL A 26 0.23 -0.78 8.66
C VAL A 26 -0.20 0.03 7.45
N VAL A 27 -0.06 -0.56 6.27
CA VAL A 27 -0.55 0.00 5.01
C VAL A 27 -1.85 -0.70 4.64
N ARG A 28 -2.97 0.02 4.71
CA ARG A 28 -4.28 -0.46 4.26
C ARG A 28 -4.58 0.06 2.86
N ILE A 29 -4.87 -0.86 1.94
CA ILE A 29 -5.33 -0.58 0.58
C ILE A 29 -6.81 -0.95 0.50
N ASP A 30 -7.60 -0.11 -0.15
CA ASP A 30 -9.05 -0.23 -0.25
C ASP A 30 -9.50 0.01 -1.69
N GLY A 31 -10.46 -0.80 -2.15
CA GLY A 31 -11.01 -0.73 -3.49
C GLY A 31 -11.75 0.58 -3.77
N CYS A 32 -11.11 1.49 -4.50
CA CYS A 32 -11.74 2.75 -4.89
C CYS A 32 -13.00 2.52 -5.76
N HIS A 33 -14.17 2.95 -5.27
CA HIS A 33 -15.47 2.76 -5.92
C HIS A 33 -15.81 1.29 -6.24
N PHE A 34 -15.40 0.35 -5.39
CA PHE A 34 -15.52 -1.08 -5.66
C PHE A 34 -16.97 -1.57 -5.86
N HIS A 35 -17.95 -0.88 -5.28
CA HIS A 35 -19.36 -1.18 -5.54
C HIS A 35 -19.70 -1.05 -7.04
N ARG A 36 -19.26 0.03 -7.69
CA ARG A 36 -19.44 0.23 -9.13
C ARG A 36 -18.63 -0.80 -9.93
N PHE A 37 -17.38 -1.03 -9.54
CA PHE A 37 -16.50 -2.01 -10.18
C PHE A 37 -17.13 -3.41 -10.19
N SER A 38 -17.55 -3.90 -9.01
CA SER A 38 -18.18 -5.22 -8.86
C SER A 38 -19.47 -5.37 -9.68
N LYS A 39 -20.23 -4.28 -9.88
CA LYS A 39 -21.44 -4.27 -10.72
C LYS A 39 -21.10 -4.36 -12.21
N ILE A 40 -20.12 -3.59 -12.68
CA ILE A 40 -19.69 -3.58 -14.08
C ILE A 40 -19.11 -4.95 -14.47
N HIS A 41 -18.36 -5.57 -13.56
CA HIS A 41 -17.75 -6.88 -13.76
C HIS A 41 -18.65 -8.06 -13.34
N ALA A 42 -19.92 -7.80 -13.02
CA ALA A 42 -20.94 -8.81 -12.70
C ALA A 42 -20.52 -9.82 -11.61
N PHE A 43 -19.91 -9.32 -10.53
CA PHE A 43 -19.46 -10.16 -9.42
C PHE A 43 -20.62 -10.90 -8.77
N GLU A 44 -20.39 -12.17 -8.42
CA GLU A 44 -21.34 -12.97 -7.65
C GLU A 44 -21.62 -12.34 -6.27
N LYS A 45 -22.86 -12.50 -5.80
CA LYS A 45 -23.32 -11.97 -4.50
C LYS A 45 -23.80 -13.13 -3.61
N PRO A 46 -23.51 -13.11 -2.29
CA PRO A 46 -22.89 -12.00 -1.56
C PRO A 46 -21.39 -11.84 -1.80
N ASN A 47 -20.69 -12.91 -2.20
CA ASN A 47 -19.25 -12.92 -2.38
C ASN A 47 -18.87 -13.57 -3.71
N ASP A 48 -17.91 -12.97 -4.41
CA ASP A 48 -17.31 -13.53 -5.62
C ASP A 48 -15.98 -14.20 -5.29
N VAL A 49 -15.94 -15.52 -5.43
CA VAL A 49 -14.75 -16.32 -5.04
C VAL A 49 -13.55 -16.01 -5.92
N ASN A 50 -13.75 -15.70 -7.20
CA ASN A 50 -12.65 -15.42 -8.12
C ASN A 50 -12.02 -14.06 -7.82
N ALA A 51 -12.84 -13.05 -7.52
CA ALA A 51 -12.36 -11.75 -7.08
C ALA A 51 -11.55 -11.83 -5.78
N LEU A 52 -12.04 -12.58 -4.79
CA LEU A 52 -11.32 -12.78 -3.53
C LEU A 52 -10.01 -13.55 -3.73
N ARG A 53 -10.01 -14.59 -4.57
CA ARG A 53 -8.78 -15.31 -4.93
C ARG A 53 -7.76 -14.42 -5.63
N LEU A 54 -8.22 -13.52 -6.51
CA LEU A 54 -7.36 -12.53 -7.15
C LEU A 54 -6.73 -11.58 -6.12
N MET A 55 -7.54 -11.04 -5.20
CA MET A 55 -7.04 -10.19 -4.11
C MET A 55 -6.00 -10.91 -3.25
N ASN A 56 -6.26 -12.18 -2.89
CA ASN A 56 -5.31 -12.99 -2.14
C ASN A 56 -4.02 -13.24 -2.92
N ALA A 57 -4.10 -13.54 -4.22
CA ALA A 57 -2.92 -13.73 -5.07
C ALA A 57 -2.08 -12.44 -5.15
N CYS A 58 -2.71 -11.27 -5.28
CA CYS A 58 -2.02 -9.98 -5.21
C CYS A 58 -1.31 -9.78 -3.87
N ALA A 59 -1.98 -10.09 -2.75
CA ALA A 59 -1.39 -9.96 -1.43
C ALA A 59 -0.23 -10.94 -1.19
N THR A 60 -0.33 -12.19 -1.66
CA THR A 60 0.77 -13.15 -1.64
C THR A 60 1.97 -12.63 -2.42
N ALA A 61 1.77 -12.08 -3.62
CA ALA A 61 2.85 -11.48 -4.40
C ALA A 61 3.49 -10.27 -3.70
N MET A 62 2.72 -9.49 -2.93
CA MET A 62 3.27 -8.39 -2.11
C MET A 62 4.16 -8.92 -0.99
N LEU A 63 3.75 -9.97 -0.28
CA LEU A 63 4.55 -10.62 0.77
C LEU A 63 5.85 -11.20 0.21
N GLU A 64 5.81 -11.83 -0.97
CA GLU A 64 7.01 -12.36 -1.63
C GLU A 64 7.96 -11.25 -2.10
N LYS A 65 7.42 -10.12 -2.56
CA LYS A 65 8.21 -9.01 -3.11
C LYS A 65 8.83 -8.13 -2.03
N PHE A 66 8.16 -7.96 -0.89
CA PHE A 66 8.56 -7.03 0.17
C PHE A 66 8.77 -7.79 1.49
N PRO A 67 10.01 -8.21 1.79
CA PRO A 67 10.30 -9.11 2.91
C PRO A 67 10.03 -8.49 4.29
N ASP A 68 10.03 -7.15 4.38
CA ASP A 68 9.70 -6.44 5.62
C ASP A 68 8.21 -6.52 5.98
N ILE A 69 7.34 -6.94 5.04
CA ILE A 69 5.93 -7.22 5.33
C ILE A 69 5.83 -8.62 5.94
N VAL A 70 5.50 -8.69 7.23
CA VAL A 70 5.45 -9.96 7.97
C VAL A 70 4.05 -10.54 8.11
N PHE A 71 3.03 -9.72 7.90
CA PHE A 71 1.65 -10.16 7.99
C PHE A 71 0.76 -9.38 7.05
N ALA A 72 -0.23 -10.06 6.47
CA ALA A 72 -1.23 -9.42 5.65
C ALA A 72 -2.61 -10.04 5.91
N TYR A 73 -3.64 -9.18 5.96
CA TYR A 73 -5.03 -9.57 6.20
C TYR A 73 -5.96 -8.77 5.29
N GLY A 74 -6.91 -9.43 4.64
CA GLY A 74 -7.86 -8.77 3.75
C GLY A 74 -9.28 -9.28 3.93
N VAL A 75 -10.24 -8.37 3.75
CA VAL A 75 -11.68 -8.66 3.76
C VAL A 75 -12.36 -7.85 2.65
N SER A 76 -13.27 -8.50 1.91
CA SER A 76 -14.00 -7.86 0.80
C SER A 76 -13.03 -7.31 -0.26
N ASP A 77 -12.88 -6.00 -0.32
CA ASP A 77 -12.11 -5.23 -1.27
C ASP A 77 -10.96 -4.46 -0.61
N ASP A 78 -10.65 -4.79 0.65
CA ASP A 78 -9.52 -4.24 1.38
C ASP A 78 -8.42 -5.28 1.67
N TYR A 79 -7.21 -4.77 1.88
CA TYR A 79 -6.08 -5.53 2.40
C TYR A 79 -5.19 -4.64 3.26
N SER A 80 -4.77 -5.16 4.40
CA SER A 80 -3.84 -4.52 5.33
C SER A 80 -2.52 -5.29 5.33
N PHE A 81 -1.41 -4.57 5.20
CA PHE A 81 -0.05 -5.10 5.20
C PHE A 81 0.71 -4.53 6.39
N VAL A 82 1.27 -5.40 7.21
CA VAL A 82 1.99 -5.05 8.44
C VAL A 82 3.48 -5.22 8.19
N PHE A 83 4.22 -4.11 8.29
CA PHE A 83 5.67 -4.12 8.26
C PHE A 83 6.24 -4.34 9.66
N ILE A 84 7.40 -5.00 9.73
CA ILE A 84 8.16 -5.13 10.98
C ILE A 84 8.45 -3.77 11.61
N GLU A 85 8.52 -3.73 12.93
CA GLU A 85 8.71 -2.51 13.71
C GLU A 85 10.02 -1.78 13.32
N GLU A 86 11.07 -2.54 13.06
CA GLU A 86 12.43 -2.08 12.72
C GLU A 86 12.62 -1.76 11.23
N THR A 87 11.56 -1.79 10.42
CA THR A 87 11.70 -1.56 8.97
C THR A 87 12.35 -0.21 8.69
N GLU A 88 13.34 -0.20 7.80
CA GLU A 88 13.94 1.02 7.23
C GLU A 88 13.53 1.20 5.76
N PHE A 89 12.49 0.48 5.33
CA PHE A 89 11.99 0.48 3.96
C PHE A 89 11.67 1.92 3.52
N TYR A 90 12.30 2.34 2.42
CA TYR A 90 12.26 3.72 1.91
C TYR A 90 12.50 4.81 2.97
N HIS A 91 13.39 4.57 3.94
CA HIS A 91 13.65 5.48 5.06
C HIS A 91 12.38 5.85 5.84
N ARG A 92 11.42 4.92 5.89
CA ARG A 92 10.13 5.05 6.57
C ARG A 92 9.32 6.25 6.08
N ARG A 93 9.48 6.66 4.82
CA ARG A 93 8.73 7.77 4.23
C ARG A 93 7.28 7.36 3.94
N GLU A 94 6.34 8.19 4.35
CA GLU A 94 4.90 8.01 4.09
C GLU A 94 4.55 8.18 2.60
N ARG A 95 5.31 9.02 1.87
CA ARG A 95 5.08 9.39 0.47
C ARG A 95 6.37 9.49 -0.33
#